data_AF-A0A662MCA1-F1
#
_entry.id   AF-A0A662MCA1-F1
#
_cell.length_a   1.000
_cell.length_b   1.000
_cell.length_c   1.000
_cell.angle_alpha   90.00
_cell.angle_beta   90.00
_cell.angle_gamma   90.00
#
_symmetry.space_group_name_H-M   'P 1'
#
loop_
_entity.id
_entity.type
_entity.pdbx_description
1 polymer ?
#
loop_
_entity_poly.entity_id
_entity_poly.type
_entity_poly.pdbx_seq_one_letter_code
_entity_poly.pdbx_strand_id
1 'polypeptide(L)'
;ADSVPQETSDALSTLGASSIIFVNINGVSSASVSGATEYTTMQDVVNAIKSDPHSENYITITSLATGEGYFAPAAMMAAYHGSPVLNIGEAQTGYEALDRIATWEEYSGDYYHGSLSLGHMPKMSEPFDLMGAIKDFIQDQSLPGPGFDLDKRWYTEAHNSIYNNITAKYGLDLDGKEVYLFVSPRDTDIRDPVCRAMTGNLSYAGQIPLETAALSSDLICRDILYPAIIYANPGRDVTTTQLMNFPDGRAWTMNNGQSAPAYSSRAMKESFSSHGRFYEGHVIFENWLERMNEGVSINYYSGHGTGGSGVSFQYRNVAEEFPYVELTHEKLKDFTWWDAWRGYMYDDKQTKSPRWGGFTWYNAKEPNLYDIVHFKWLDQLLENLHSEWDMFMSCTTAAHLGPIIYLEHGTAFYYGNAGTGLSPQEDLLDDQWMHDMLVNGMSAGEAFSNYVWLHQRDYTTGDPTAMYGGSSLQVTNQQLMFGDPTMTCYSPEWTEPTPITP
;
A
#
# COMPACT_ATOMS: atom_id res chain seq x y z
N ALA A 1 13.51 30.19 21.70
CA ALA A 1 13.27 31.55 21.18
C ALA A 1 12.68 32.37 22.33
N ASP A 2 13.15 33.60 22.53
CA ASP A 2 12.94 34.30 23.81
C ASP A 2 11.70 35.22 23.83
N SER A 3 11.00 35.37 22.70
CA SER A 3 9.78 36.17 22.56
C SER A 3 8.95 35.75 21.34
N VAL A 4 7.68 36.17 21.29
CA VAL A 4 6.80 35.99 20.13
C VAL A 4 7.28 36.90 18.99
N PRO A 5 7.53 36.40 17.77
CA PRO A 5 7.91 37.24 16.64
C PRO A 5 6.86 38.35 16.38
N GLN A 6 7.33 39.53 15.94
CA GLN A 6 6.44 40.66 15.66
C GLN A 6 5.45 40.31 14.55
N GLU A 7 5.92 39.58 13.54
CA GLU A 7 5.12 39.10 12.41
C GLU A 7 3.97 38.20 12.87
N THR A 8 4.22 37.31 13.85
CA THR A 8 3.17 36.46 14.44
C THR A 8 2.17 37.30 15.23
N SER A 9 2.65 38.28 16.00
CA SER A 9 1.78 39.17 16.79
C SER A 9 0.88 40.04 15.90
N ASP A 10 1.44 40.59 14.82
CA ASP A 10 0.71 41.38 13.84
C ASP A 10 -0.32 40.53 13.09
N ALA A 11 0.03 39.28 12.73
CA ALA A 11 -0.89 38.35 12.10
C ALA A 11 -2.08 38.01 13.02
N LEU A 12 -1.82 37.64 14.28
CA LEU A 12 -2.87 37.34 15.26
C LEU A 12 -3.82 38.52 15.46
N SER A 13 -3.27 39.73 15.57
CA SER A 13 -4.07 40.95 15.68
C SER A 13 -4.87 41.26 14.41
N THR A 14 -4.27 41.10 13.24
CA THR A 14 -4.91 41.40 11.94
C THR A 14 -6.04 40.42 11.65
N LEU A 15 -5.85 39.14 11.99
CA LEU A 15 -6.87 38.09 11.86
C LEU A 15 -7.98 38.21 12.91
N GLY A 16 -7.80 39.04 13.94
CA GLY A 16 -8.74 39.14 15.06
C GLY A 16 -8.85 37.83 15.85
N ALA A 17 -7.75 37.08 15.96
CA ALA A 17 -7.75 35.77 16.60
C ALA A 17 -8.11 35.90 18.09
N SER A 18 -9.24 35.29 18.48
CA SER A 18 -9.74 35.32 19.86
C SER A 18 -9.47 34.03 20.64
N SER A 19 -9.17 32.94 19.94
CA SER A 19 -8.88 31.63 20.51
C SER A 19 -7.49 31.21 20.04
N ILE A 20 -6.51 31.30 20.94
CA ILE A 20 -5.10 31.03 20.62
C ILE A 20 -4.67 29.81 21.41
N ILE A 21 -4.09 28.83 20.72
CA ILE A 21 -3.44 27.67 21.34
C ILE A 21 -1.93 27.88 21.17
N PHE A 22 -1.19 27.79 22.26
CA PHE A 22 0.27 27.85 22.26
C PHE A 22 0.84 26.50 22.66
N VAL A 23 1.42 25.79 21.69
CA VAL A 23 2.06 24.49 21.93
C VAL A 23 3.53 24.72 22.29
N ASN A 24 3.87 24.53 23.57
CA ASN A 24 5.20 24.75 24.14
C ASN A 24 5.69 23.50 24.89
N ILE A 25 5.74 22.39 24.16
CA ILE A 25 6.09 21.08 24.72
C ILE A 25 7.46 21.16 25.41
N ASN A 26 7.54 20.66 26.64
CA ASN A 26 8.74 20.68 27.49
C ASN A 26 9.31 22.08 27.78
N GLY A 27 8.55 23.15 27.55
CA GLY A 27 9.00 24.52 27.79
C GLY A 27 10.16 24.95 26.90
N VAL A 28 10.21 24.46 25.64
CA VAL A 28 11.27 24.79 24.67
C VAL A 28 11.34 26.28 24.32
N SER A 29 10.26 27.01 24.55
CA SER A 29 10.15 28.45 24.36
C SER A 29 9.87 29.14 25.68
N SER A 30 10.49 30.30 25.90
CA SER A 30 10.13 31.21 27.00
C SER A 30 9.16 32.31 26.55
N ALA A 31 8.67 32.25 25.30
CA ALA A 31 7.70 33.20 24.79
C ALA A 31 6.37 33.10 25.57
N SER A 32 5.71 34.24 25.75
CA SER A 32 4.38 34.32 26.35
C SER A 32 3.42 34.94 25.36
N VAL A 33 2.38 34.18 24.99
CA VAL A 33 1.32 34.64 24.07
C VAL A 33 0.11 35.03 24.91
N SER A 34 -0.21 36.32 24.94
CA SER A 34 -1.31 36.82 25.77
C SER A 34 -2.66 36.22 25.35
N GLY A 35 -3.43 35.71 26.32
CA GLY A 35 -4.74 35.12 26.07
C GLY A 35 -4.72 33.71 25.46
N ALA A 36 -3.54 33.11 25.29
CA ALA A 36 -3.43 31.75 24.77
C ALA A 36 -3.64 30.69 25.86
N THR A 37 -4.26 29.58 25.47
CA THR A 37 -4.19 28.32 26.23
C THR A 37 -2.87 27.63 25.88
N GLU A 38 -2.00 27.44 26.87
CA GLU A 38 -0.69 26.83 26.67
C GLU A 38 -0.73 25.32 26.95
N TYR A 39 -0.20 24.52 26.02
CA TYR A 39 0.02 23.08 26.20
C TYR A 39 1.51 22.81 26.35
N THR A 40 1.88 22.17 27.46
CA THR A 40 3.30 21.95 27.82
C THR A 40 3.74 20.50 27.70
N THR A 41 2.80 19.59 27.50
CA THR A 41 3.07 18.18 27.23
C THR A 41 2.37 17.73 25.95
N MET A 42 2.91 16.67 25.32
CA MET A 42 2.23 16.06 24.18
C MET A 42 0.87 15.47 24.57
N GLN A 43 0.73 14.97 25.82
CA GLN A 43 -0.55 14.47 26.32
C GLN A 43 -1.62 15.58 26.36
N ASP A 44 -1.26 16.81 26.75
CA ASP A 44 -2.22 17.93 26.76
C ASP A 44 -2.72 18.24 25.34
N VAL A 45 -1.80 18.20 24.36
CA VAL A 45 -2.14 18.37 22.94
C VAL A 45 -3.07 17.26 22.46
N VAL A 46 -2.75 15.99 22.74
CA VAL A 46 -3.59 14.85 22.38
C VAL A 46 -4.98 14.97 23.02
N ASN A 47 -5.05 15.27 24.32
CA ASN A 47 -6.31 15.43 25.03
C ASN A 47 -7.17 16.55 24.44
N ALA A 48 -6.55 17.67 24.05
CA ALA A 48 -7.26 18.78 23.43
C ALA A 48 -7.85 18.39 22.07
N ILE A 49 -7.05 17.72 21.21
CA ILE A 49 -7.49 17.25 19.90
C ILE A 49 -8.62 16.22 20.05
N LYS A 50 -8.44 15.20 20.90
CA LYS A 50 -9.43 14.14 21.13
C LYS A 50 -10.69 14.62 21.86
N SER A 51 -10.70 15.86 22.40
CA SER A 51 -11.91 16.47 22.95
C SER A 51 -12.85 17.03 21.88
N ASP A 52 -12.37 17.21 20.64
CA ASP A 52 -13.22 17.59 19.52
C ASP A 52 -14.14 16.41 19.13
N PRO A 53 -15.47 16.61 19.08
CA PRO A 53 -16.41 15.55 18.67
C PRO A 53 -16.21 15.04 17.23
N HIS A 54 -15.46 15.75 16.40
CA HIS A 54 -15.10 15.33 15.03
C HIS A 54 -13.76 14.58 14.97
N SER A 55 -13.07 14.39 16.10
CA SER A 55 -11.82 13.63 16.13
C SER A 55 -12.08 12.16 15.84
N GLU A 56 -11.39 11.62 14.85
CA GLU A 56 -11.49 10.21 14.46
C GLU A 56 -10.55 9.31 15.27
N ASN A 57 -10.71 7.97 15.19
CA ASN A 57 -9.72 7.02 15.73
C ASN A 57 -8.49 6.90 14.80
N TYR A 58 -7.93 8.06 14.49
CA TYR A 58 -6.85 8.26 13.54
C TYR A 58 -5.61 8.80 14.25
N ILE A 59 -4.44 8.35 13.81
CA ILE A 59 -3.13 8.67 14.38
C ILE A 59 -2.19 8.99 13.23
N THR A 60 -1.75 10.25 13.15
CA THR A 60 -0.75 10.67 12.16
C THR A 60 0.63 10.59 12.79
N ILE A 61 1.56 9.89 12.14
CA ILE A 61 2.92 9.69 12.61
C ILE A 61 3.90 10.23 11.57
N THR A 62 4.88 11.00 11.99
CA THR A 62 5.97 11.49 11.13
C THR A 62 7.31 11.33 11.85
N SER A 63 8.40 11.63 11.16
CA SER A 63 9.73 11.71 11.72
C SER A 63 10.20 13.16 11.76
N LEU A 64 10.78 13.56 12.89
CA LEU A 64 11.46 14.85 13.00
C LEU A 64 12.95 14.76 12.69
N ALA A 65 13.46 13.56 12.35
CA ALA A 65 14.89 13.32 12.17
C ALA A 65 15.45 13.93 10.89
N THR A 66 14.67 13.96 9.80
CA THR A 66 15.10 14.54 8.51
C THR A 66 15.37 16.04 8.63
N GLY A 67 14.57 16.75 9.45
CA GLY A 67 14.59 18.21 9.52
C GLY A 67 14.06 18.90 8.25
N GLU A 68 13.49 18.15 7.31
CA GLU A 68 13.08 18.64 5.98
C GLU A 68 11.63 19.14 5.93
N GLY A 69 10.97 19.23 7.09
CA GLY A 69 9.66 19.88 7.20
C GLY A 69 8.45 18.97 7.00
N TYR A 70 8.60 17.64 7.03
CA TYR A 70 7.49 16.66 6.92
C TYR A 70 6.39 16.79 7.99
N PHE A 71 6.67 17.50 9.08
CA PHE A 71 5.62 17.88 10.04
C PHE A 71 4.49 18.69 9.39
N ALA A 72 4.79 19.56 8.42
CA ALA A 72 3.78 20.37 7.75
C ALA A 72 2.76 19.54 6.96
N PRO A 73 3.17 18.66 6.01
CA PRO A 73 2.22 17.78 5.33
C PRO A 73 1.51 16.85 6.32
N ALA A 74 2.21 16.28 7.31
CA ALA A 74 1.57 15.44 8.33
C ALA A 74 0.46 16.20 9.08
N ALA A 75 0.69 17.46 9.45
CA ALA A 75 -0.30 18.30 10.11
C ALA A 75 -1.52 18.62 9.23
N MET A 76 -1.37 18.68 7.90
CA MET A 76 -2.50 18.87 7.00
C MET A 76 -3.47 17.69 7.07
N MET A 77 -2.95 16.47 6.97
CA MET A 77 -3.78 15.28 7.10
C MET A 77 -4.34 15.13 8.52
N ALA A 78 -3.52 15.41 9.53
CA ALA A 78 -3.94 15.31 10.91
C ALA A 78 -5.08 16.29 11.22
N ALA A 79 -5.05 17.50 10.65
CA ALA A 79 -6.13 18.47 10.78
C ALA A 79 -7.43 17.99 10.12
N TYR A 80 -7.35 17.30 8.98
CA TYR A 80 -8.53 16.77 8.28
C TYR A 80 -9.26 15.70 9.12
N HIS A 81 -8.54 14.75 9.72
CA HIS A 81 -9.12 13.69 10.57
C HIS A 81 -9.29 14.09 12.05
N GLY A 82 -8.95 15.32 12.42
CA GLY A 82 -8.89 15.73 13.82
C GLY A 82 -7.97 14.82 14.66
N SER A 83 -6.80 14.45 14.14
CA SER A 83 -5.85 13.55 14.79
C SER A 83 -4.58 14.28 15.29
N PRO A 84 -3.84 13.70 16.26
CA PRO A 84 -2.54 14.23 16.63
C PRO A 84 -1.46 13.89 15.59
N VAL A 85 -0.43 14.73 15.50
CA VAL A 85 0.83 14.41 14.83
C VAL A 85 1.85 13.98 15.87
N LEU A 86 2.31 12.73 15.79
CA LEU A 86 3.24 12.13 16.74
C LEU A 86 4.56 11.78 16.06
N ASN A 87 5.65 11.74 16.83
CA ASN A 87 6.98 11.50 16.31
C ASN A 87 7.35 10.01 16.46
N ILE A 88 7.72 9.35 15.36
CA ILE A 88 8.17 7.95 15.36
C ILE A 88 9.41 7.75 16.25
N GLY A 89 10.21 8.80 16.49
CA GLY A 89 11.36 8.77 17.39
C GLY A 89 11.02 8.40 18.84
N GLU A 90 9.76 8.49 19.26
CA GLU A 90 9.31 7.99 20.57
C GLU A 90 9.21 6.46 20.63
N ALA A 91 9.09 5.80 19.47
CA ALA A 91 9.08 4.35 19.29
C ALA A 91 10.41 3.86 18.69
N GLN A 92 11.54 4.26 19.27
CA GLN A 92 12.88 4.03 18.72
C GLN A 92 13.13 2.57 18.32
N THR A 93 12.80 1.60 19.17
CA THR A 93 13.03 0.18 18.84
C THR A 93 12.15 -0.30 17.68
N GLY A 94 10.99 0.31 17.49
CA GLY A 94 10.12 0.03 16.36
C GLY A 94 10.70 0.59 15.07
N TYR A 95 11.15 1.84 15.09
CA TYR A 95 11.88 2.46 13.98
C TYR A 95 13.11 1.61 13.57
N GLU A 96 13.92 1.19 14.54
CA GLU A 96 15.07 0.31 14.30
C GLU A 96 14.66 -1.08 13.76
N ALA A 97 13.55 -1.64 14.23
CA ALA A 97 13.05 -2.91 13.71
C ALA A 97 12.62 -2.82 12.25
N LEU A 98 11.97 -1.72 11.84
CA LEU A 98 11.58 -1.47 10.46
C LEU A 98 12.80 -1.41 9.53
N ASP A 99 13.85 -0.70 9.94
CA ASP A 99 15.09 -0.62 9.17
C ASP A 99 15.80 -1.98 9.07
N ARG A 100 15.81 -2.77 10.15
CA ARG A 100 16.34 -4.14 10.13
C ARG A 100 15.56 -5.06 9.20
N ILE A 101 14.23 -4.94 9.15
CA ILE A 101 13.38 -5.71 8.23
C ILE A 101 13.75 -5.39 6.79
N ALA A 102 13.66 -4.10 6.40
CA ALA A 102 13.95 -3.66 5.04
C ALA A 102 15.37 -4.04 4.62
N THR A 103 16.37 -3.78 5.48
CA THR A 103 17.77 -4.13 5.21
C THR A 103 17.96 -5.64 5.02
N TRP A 104 17.29 -6.48 5.82
CA TRP A 104 17.37 -7.93 5.66
C TRP A 104 16.76 -8.38 4.34
N GLU A 105 15.61 -7.83 3.97
CA GLU A 105 14.90 -8.19 2.74
C GLU A 105 15.68 -7.77 1.50
N GLU A 106 16.27 -6.58 1.50
CA GLU A 106 17.22 -6.15 0.47
C GLU A 106 18.45 -7.07 0.40
N TYR A 107 19.05 -7.39 1.56
CA TYR A 107 20.25 -8.23 1.63
C TYR A 107 20.01 -9.68 1.20
N SER A 108 18.86 -10.25 1.56
CA SER A 108 18.50 -11.64 1.29
C SER A 108 17.79 -11.84 -0.05
N GLY A 109 17.55 -10.74 -0.78
CA GLY A 109 17.00 -10.74 -2.12
C GLY A 109 17.96 -11.24 -3.20
N ASP A 110 17.45 -11.32 -4.43
CA ASP A 110 18.24 -11.66 -5.61
C ASP A 110 17.85 -10.77 -6.80
N TYR A 111 18.78 -10.60 -7.74
CA TYR A 111 18.54 -9.80 -8.94
C TYR A 111 17.69 -10.58 -9.95
N TYR A 112 16.51 -10.05 -10.24
CA TYR A 112 15.55 -10.64 -11.15
C TYR A 112 14.97 -9.55 -12.07
N HIS A 113 14.96 -9.80 -13.38
CA HIS A 113 14.54 -8.83 -14.42
C HIS A 113 15.14 -7.42 -14.27
N GLY A 114 16.41 -7.32 -13.87
CA GLY A 114 17.11 -6.05 -13.77
C GLY A 114 16.72 -5.18 -12.57
N SER A 115 16.01 -5.74 -11.60
CA SER A 115 15.76 -5.14 -10.28
C SER A 115 16.11 -6.14 -9.16
N LEU A 116 16.29 -5.65 -7.94
CA LEU A 116 16.52 -6.47 -6.75
C LEU A 116 15.16 -6.98 -6.25
N SER A 117 14.82 -8.25 -6.48
CA SER A 117 13.67 -8.86 -5.83
C SER A 117 13.98 -9.04 -4.35
N LEU A 118 13.17 -8.47 -3.47
CA LEU A 118 13.33 -8.62 -2.03
C LEU A 118 13.24 -10.07 -1.58
N GLY A 119 14.10 -10.41 -0.61
CA GLY A 119 14.09 -11.70 0.08
C GLY A 119 13.02 -11.74 1.16
N HIS A 120 13.03 -12.80 1.96
CA HIS A 120 12.04 -13.01 3.00
C HIS A 120 12.68 -13.43 4.32
N MET A 121 12.09 -12.97 5.42
CA MET A 121 12.51 -13.38 6.74
C MET A 121 12.09 -14.83 7.06
N PRO A 122 12.92 -15.62 7.77
CA PRO A 122 12.56 -16.94 8.23
C PRO A 122 11.30 -16.93 9.11
N LYS A 123 10.39 -17.88 8.83
CA LYS A 123 9.15 -18.12 9.60
C LYS A 123 9.19 -19.49 10.25
N MET A 124 8.67 -19.58 11.47
CA MET A 124 8.41 -20.87 12.11
C MET A 124 6.92 -21.23 12.01
N SER A 125 6.64 -22.53 11.87
CA SER A 125 5.28 -23.07 11.82
C SER A 125 4.61 -23.16 13.18
N GLU A 126 5.36 -22.94 14.26
CA GLU A 126 4.89 -22.99 15.64
C GLU A 126 5.74 -22.09 16.54
N PRO A 127 5.24 -21.70 17.74
CA PRO A 127 6.03 -20.93 18.69
C PRO A 127 7.36 -21.62 19.04
N PHE A 128 8.43 -20.84 19.14
CA PHE A 128 9.72 -21.36 19.55
C PHE A 128 9.69 -21.90 20.99
N ASP A 129 10.00 -23.19 21.15
CA ASP A 129 10.18 -23.85 22.45
C ASP A 129 11.68 -24.08 22.71
N LEU A 130 12.26 -23.26 23.60
CA LEU A 130 13.67 -23.35 23.98
C LEU A 130 14.00 -24.69 24.67
N MET A 131 13.09 -25.24 25.48
CA MET A 131 13.34 -26.51 26.17
C MET A 131 13.28 -27.68 25.20
N GLY A 132 12.33 -27.64 24.26
CA GLY A 132 12.27 -28.54 23.11
C GLY A 132 13.57 -28.51 22.30
N ALA A 133 14.02 -27.32 21.89
CA ALA A 133 15.25 -27.16 21.13
C ALA A 133 16.50 -27.70 21.85
N ILE A 134 16.62 -27.49 23.17
CA ILE A 134 17.73 -28.05 23.96
C ILE A 134 17.65 -29.57 23.99
N LYS A 135 16.45 -30.14 24.16
CA LYS A 135 16.24 -31.58 24.18
C LYS A 135 16.59 -32.22 22.83
N ASP A 136 16.12 -31.65 21.73
CA ASP A 136 16.39 -32.12 20.37
C ASP A 136 17.88 -32.01 20.03
N PHE A 137 18.56 -30.98 20.52
CA PHE A 137 20.00 -30.87 20.38
C PHE A 137 20.74 -31.98 21.14
N ILE A 138 20.36 -32.24 22.40
CA ILE A 138 20.99 -33.29 23.21
C ILE A 138 20.73 -34.68 22.61
N GLN A 139 19.51 -34.93 22.11
CA GLN A 139 19.07 -36.25 21.65
C GLN A 139 19.47 -36.53 20.21
N ASP A 140 19.24 -35.56 19.32
CA ASP A 140 19.30 -35.75 17.87
C ASP A 140 20.35 -34.86 17.18
N GLN A 141 21.11 -34.06 17.95
CA GLN A 141 22.05 -33.06 17.43
C GLN A 141 21.37 -32.07 16.45
N SER A 142 20.06 -31.89 16.61
CA SER A 142 19.25 -30.99 15.81
C SER A 142 19.12 -29.64 16.52
N LEU A 143 19.50 -28.56 15.85
CA LEU A 143 19.16 -27.21 16.27
C LEU A 143 18.24 -26.63 15.20
N PRO A 144 17.23 -25.83 15.59
CA PRO A 144 16.49 -25.07 14.61
C PRO A 144 17.45 -24.14 13.85
N GLY A 145 17.14 -23.85 12.58
CA GLY A 145 17.98 -23.00 11.75
C GLY A 145 18.24 -21.63 12.41
N PRO A 146 19.39 -20.99 12.12
CA PRO A 146 19.66 -19.65 12.63
C PRO A 146 18.56 -18.68 12.15
N GLY A 147 18.08 -17.82 13.05
CA GLY A 147 17.01 -16.86 12.74
C GLY A 147 15.60 -17.25 13.21
N PHE A 148 15.48 -17.92 14.36
CA PHE A 148 14.19 -18.34 14.97
C PHE A 148 13.09 -17.29 14.81
N ASP A 149 12.08 -17.62 14.00
CA ASP A 149 10.89 -16.83 13.67
C ASP A 149 11.14 -15.32 13.56
N LEU A 150 12.20 -14.93 12.82
CA LEU A 150 12.63 -13.54 12.67
C LEU A 150 11.51 -12.63 12.21
N ASP A 151 10.72 -13.10 11.24
CA ASP A 151 9.57 -12.39 10.68
C ASP A 151 8.61 -11.95 11.80
N LYS A 152 8.15 -12.89 12.63
CA LYS A 152 7.29 -12.58 13.77
C LYS A 152 7.97 -11.62 14.74
N ARG A 153 9.22 -11.90 15.11
CA ARG A 153 9.92 -11.14 16.17
C ARG A 153 10.08 -9.68 15.80
N TRP A 154 10.55 -9.38 14.60
CA TRP A 154 10.82 -8.00 14.20
C TRP A 154 9.55 -7.24 13.87
N TYR A 155 8.56 -7.86 13.21
CA TYR A 155 7.27 -7.22 12.99
C TYR A 155 6.51 -6.96 14.29
N THR A 156 6.49 -7.92 15.23
CA THR A 156 5.90 -7.69 16.56
C THR A 156 6.68 -6.65 17.35
N GLU A 157 8.01 -6.57 17.22
CA GLU A 157 8.80 -5.51 17.84
C GLU A 157 8.46 -4.12 17.27
N ALA A 158 8.34 -4.01 15.93
CA ALA A 158 7.87 -2.81 15.26
C ALA A 158 6.48 -2.38 15.76
N HIS A 159 5.50 -3.28 15.67
CA HIS A 159 4.14 -3.05 16.14
C HIS A 159 4.10 -2.64 17.62
N ASN A 160 4.66 -3.46 18.51
CA ASN A 160 4.56 -3.24 19.95
C ASN A 160 5.28 -1.97 20.38
N SER A 161 6.38 -1.59 19.73
CA SER A 161 7.07 -0.34 20.07
C SER A 161 6.22 0.87 19.69
N ILE A 162 5.63 0.88 18.49
CA ILE A 162 4.73 1.95 18.03
C ILE A 162 3.49 2.00 18.93
N TYR A 163 2.79 0.87 19.09
CA TYR A 163 1.59 0.79 19.92
C TYR A 163 1.85 1.25 21.36
N ASN A 164 2.87 0.70 22.04
CA ASN A 164 3.07 1.01 23.46
C ASN A 164 3.60 2.42 23.70
N ASN A 165 4.47 2.94 22.83
CA ASN A 165 5.13 4.24 23.04
C ASN A 165 4.44 5.42 22.35
N ILE A 166 3.48 5.15 21.47
CA ILE A 166 2.70 6.18 20.76
C ILE A 166 1.23 5.99 21.08
N THR A 167 0.62 4.86 20.69
CA THR A 167 -0.84 4.66 20.81
C THR A 167 -1.30 4.59 22.28
N ALA A 168 -0.92 3.54 23.01
CA ALA A 168 -1.36 3.30 24.38
C ALA A 168 -0.79 4.34 25.36
N LYS A 169 0.44 4.83 25.13
CA LYS A 169 1.05 5.88 25.94
C LYS A 169 0.16 7.13 26.02
N TYR A 170 -0.47 7.50 24.89
CA TYR A 170 -1.28 8.70 24.78
C TYR A 170 -2.79 8.44 24.94
N GLY A 171 -3.20 7.18 25.20
CA GLY A 171 -4.62 6.80 25.34
C GLY A 171 -5.38 6.85 24.01
N LEU A 172 -4.72 6.47 22.92
CA LEU A 172 -5.27 6.46 21.56
C LEU A 172 -5.79 5.08 21.14
N ASP A 173 -5.72 4.09 22.02
CA ASP A 173 -6.30 2.75 21.89
C ASP A 173 -7.82 2.80 22.20
N LEU A 174 -8.54 3.52 21.36
CA LEU A 174 -9.99 3.74 21.49
C LEU A 174 -10.80 2.57 20.92
N ASP A 175 -12.10 2.52 21.24
CA ASP A 175 -13.00 1.52 20.69
C ASP A 175 -13.03 1.56 19.15
N GLY A 176 -12.90 0.40 18.51
CA GLY A 176 -12.87 0.25 17.06
C GLY A 176 -11.47 -0.12 16.56
N LYS A 177 -11.25 0.02 15.25
CA LYS A 177 -9.92 -0.17 14.67
C LYS A 177 -9.15 1.14 14.72
N GLU A 178 -7.88 1.11 15.12
CA GLU A 178 -7.04 2.30 14.99
C GLU A 178 -6.57 2.49 13.54
N VAL A 179 -6.51 3.74 13.11
CA VAL A 179 -5.98 4.11 11.80
C VAL A 179 -4.64 4.80 11.95
N TYR A 180 -3.65 4.34 11.19
CA TYR A 180 -2.32 4.95 11.15
C TYR A 180 -2.02 5.53 9.78
N LEU A 181 -1.50 6.75 9.74
CA LEU A 181 -0.84 7.29 8.56
C LEU A 181 0.59 7.71 8.89
N PHE A 182 1.54 7.13 8.17
CA PHE A 182 2.95 7.48 8.27
C PHE A 182 3.31 8.50 7.19
N VAL A 183 3.84 9.67 7.56
CA VAL A 183 4.20 10.74 6.62
C VAL A 183 5.70 11.01 6.71
N SER A 184 6.45 10.48 5.75
CA SER A 184 7.91 10.55 5.70
C SER A 184 8.43 9.89 4.41
N PRO A 185 9.63 10.25 3.93
CA PRO A 185 10.20 9.60 2.76
C PRO A 185 10.49 8.12 3.08
N ARG A 186 9.98 7.22 2.25
CA ARG A 186 10.08 5.77 2.50
C ARG A 186 11.52 5.27 2.51
N ASP A 187 12.35 5.76 1.60
CA ASP A 187 13.66 5.16 1.32
C ASP A 187 14.79 5.69 2.22
N THR A 188 14.56 6.82 2.89
CA THR A 188 15.57 7.49 3.72
C THR A 188 15.18 7.68 5.18
N ASP A 189 13.96 7.27 5.57
CA ASP A 189 13.42 7.51 6.92
C ASP A 189 12.50 6.35 7.35
N ILE A 190 11.17 6.53 7.47
CA ILE A 190 10.28 5.43 7.90
C ILE A 190 10.06 4.47 6.73
N ARG A 191 10.64 3.27 6.84
CA ARG A 191 10.53 2.20 5.83
C ARG A 191 9.11 1.66 5.71
N ASP A 192 8.73 1.22 4.50
CA ASP A 192 7.41 0.68 4.18
C ASP A 192 6.94 -0.58 4.94
N PRO A 193 7.78 -1.40 5.62
CA PRO A 193 7.25 -2.52 6.40
C PRO A 193 6.32 -2.05 7.53
N VAL A 194 6.33 -0.74 7.85
CA VAL A 194 5.44 -0.14 8.84
C VAL A 194 3.98 -0.32 8.49
N CYS A 195 3.60 -0.21 7.20
CA CYS A 195 2.23 -0.43 6.75
C CYS A 195 1.78 -1.84 7.12
N ARG A 196 2.65 -2.84 6.90
CA ARG A 196 2.32 -4.23 7.21
C ARG A 196 2.32 -4.52 8.71
N ALA A 197 3.26 -3.94 9.46
CA ALA A 197 3.35 -4.11 10.91
C ALA A 197 2.10 -3.61 11.64
N MET A 198 1.51 -2.53 11.11
CA MET A 198 0.38 -1.81 11.72
C MET A 198 -0.97 -2.11 11.04
N THR A 199 -1.05 -3.17 10.22
CA THR A 199 -2.30 -3.59 9.57
C THR A 199 -2.68 -5.02 9.95
N GLY A 200 -3.92 -5.20 10.42
CA GLY A 200 -4.43 -6.43 11.00
C GLY A 200 -5.87 -6.29 11.48
N ASN A 201 -6.33 -7.15 12.39
CA ASN A 201 -7.71 -7.09 12.88
C ASN A 201 -8.02 -5.84 13.71
N LEU A 202 -7.04 -5.31 14.43
CA LEU A 202 -7.24 -4.17 15.34
C LEU A 202 -6.89 -2.83 14.70
N SER A 203 -6.19 -2.82 13.58
CA SER A 203 -5.79 -1.56 12.94
C SER A 203 -5.47 -1.71 11.46
N TYR A 204 -5.37 -0.59 10.77
CA TYR A 204 -4.89 -0.51 9.40
C TYR A 204 -4.06 0.74 9.18
N ALA A 205 -3.12 0.66 8.23
CA ALA A 205 -2.13 1.69 8.03
C ALA A 205 -1.88 2.01 6.56
N GLY A 206 -1.67 3.30 6.28
CA GLY A 206 -1.13 3.79 5.02
C GLY A 206 0.14 4.61 5.24
N GLN A 207 0.79 4.99 4.15
CA GLN A 207 1.99 5.82 4.16
C GLN A 207 1.96 6.88 3.06
N ILE A 208 2.48 8.07 3.32
CA ILE A 208 2.80 9.10 2.32
C ILE A 208 4.32 9.03 2.10
N PRO A 209 4.80 8.34 1.04
CA PRO A 209 6.18 7.85 0.97
C PRO A 209 7.17 8.81 0.27
N LEU A 210 6.72 10.00 -0.12
CA LEU A 210 7.38 10.84 -1.13
C LEU A 210 8.65 11.54 -0.62
N GLU A 211 9.62 11.73 -1.52
CA GLU A 211 10.98 12.22 -1.23
C GLU A 211 11.05 13.68 -0.78
N THR A 212 9.98 14.47 -0.95
CA THR A 212 9.95 15.85 -0.47
C THR A 212 8.65 16.19 0.23
N ALA A 213 8.71 17.11 1.19
CA ALA A 213 7.53 17.60 1.89
C ALA A 213 6.48 18.24 0.95
N ALA A 214 6.92 18.85 -0.17
CA ALA A 214 6.02 19.42 -1.17
C ALA A 214 5.22 18.32 -1.89
N LEU A 215 5.89 17.26 -2.37
CA LEU A 215 5.23 16.11 -2.98
C LEU A 215 4.29 15.41 -1.99
N SER A 216 4.70 15.28 -0.72
CA SER A 216 3.81 14.78 0.34
C SER A 216 2.56 15.65 0.53
N SER A 217 2.69 16.97 0.49
CA SER A 217 1.55 17.89 0.53
C SER A 217 0.64 17.70 -0.68
N ASP A 218 1.19 17.50 -1.88
CA ASP A 218 0.40 17.28 -3.09
C ASP A 218 -0.40 15.97 -3.04
N LEU A 219 0.17 14.88 -2.51
CA LEU A 219 -0.57 13.63 -2.28
C LEU A 219 -1.65 13.82 -1.21
N ILE A 220 -1.31 14.41 -0.06
CA ILE A 220 -2.29 14.65 1.02
C ILE A 220 -3.44 15.55 0.54
N CYS A 221 -3.17 16.56 -0.29
CA CYS A 221 -4.23 17.37 -0.89
C CYS A 221 -5.13 16.53 -1.81
N ARG A 222 -4.55 15.61 -2.60
CA ARG A 222 -5.32 14.68 -3.42
C ARG A 222 -6.20 13.78 -2.55
N ASP A 223 -5.67 13.22 -1.48
CA ASP A 223 -6.40 12.32 -0.57
C ASP A 223 -7.61 13.04 0.06
N ILE A 224 -7.37 14.20 0.66
CA ILE A 224 -8.41 15.01 1.32
C ILE A 224 -9.48 15.48 0.32
N LEU A 225 -9.05 15.92 -0.87
CA LEU A 225 -9.94 16.49 -1.88
C LEU A 225 -10.45 15.44 -2.87
N TYR A 226 -10.12 14.16 -2.69
CA TYR A 226 -10.45 13.08 -3.63
C TYR A 226 -11.94 13.08 -4.06
N PRO A 227 -12.92 13.21 -3.13
CA PRO A 227 -14.35 13.27 -3.49
C PRO A 227 -14.72 14.41 -4.45
N ALA A 228 -13.92 15.47 -4.49
CA ALA A 228 -14.13 16.63 -5.36
C ALA A 228 -13.31 16.52 -6.66
N ILE A 229 -12.03 16.16 -6.57
CA ILE A 229 -11.12 16.18 -7.73
C ILE A 229 -11.38 15.02 -8.69
N ILE A 230 -11.94 13.90 -8.22
CA ILE A 230 -12.27 12.77 -9.10
C ILE A 230 -13.26 13.17 -10.22
N TYR A 231 -14.09 14.20 -10.01
CA TYR A 231 -14.97 14.70 -11.06
C TYR A 231 -14.23 15.39 -12.22
N ALA A 232 -13.01 15.88 -11.97
CA ALA A 232 -12.15 16.43 -13.01
C ALA A 232 -11.46 15.33 -13.85
N ASN A 233 -11.47 14.08 -13.37
CA ASN A 233 -10.95 12.95 -14.13
C ASN A 233 -11.90 12.63 -15.31
N PRO A 234 -11.45 12.77 -16.56
CA PRO A 234 -12.26 12.48 -17.75
C PRO A 234 -12.74 11.02 -17.83
N GLY A 235 -12.03 10.10 -17.19
CA GLY A 235 -12.36 8.68 -17.09
C GLY A 235 -12.84 8.23 -15.71
N ARG A 236 -13.39 9.13 -14.88
CA ARG A 236 -13.90 8.78 -13.54
C ARG A 236 -14.93 7.63 -13.53
N ASP A 237 -15.67 7.46 -14.61
CA ASP A 237 -16.69 6.41 -14.76
C ASP A 237 -16.12 5.18 -15.51
N VAL A 238 -14.82 5.15 -15.78
CA VAL A 238 -14.10 4.06 -16.43
C VAL A 238 -13.19 3.38 -15.40
N THR A 239 -13.13 2.06 -15.45
CA THR A 239 -12.23 1.23 -14.64
C THR A 239 -11.46 0.29 -15.54
N THR A 240 -10.20 0.01 -15.19
CA THR A 240 -9.34 -0.81 -16.03
C THR A 240 -8.59 -1.86 -15.24
N THR A 241 -8.16 -2.89 -15.95
CA THR A 241 -7.27 -3.91 -15.40
C THR A 241 -6.27 -4.34 -16.44
N GLN A 242 -5.16 -4.86 -15.95
CA GLN A 242 -4.26 -5.70 -16.70
C GLN A 242 -4.07 -7.05 -16.00
N LEU A 243 -4.75 -8.08 -16.49
CA LEU A 243 -4.74 -9.41 -15.88
C LEU A 243 -3.87 -10.37 -16.71
N MET A 244 -2.57 -10.31 -16.49
CA MET A 244 -1.60 -11.23 -17.09
C MET A 244 -1.62 -12.59 -16.38
N ASN A 245 -1.75 -12.57 -15.05
CA ASN A 245 -2.00 -13.75 -14.22
C ASN A 245 -3.48 -13.79 -13.82
N PHE A 246 -4.07 -15.00 -13.79
CA PHE A 246 -5.41 -15.18 -13.24
C PHE A 246 -5.67 -16.65 -12.86
N PRO A 247 -5.90 -16.95 -11.57
CA PRO A 247 -6.22 -18.27 -11.08
C PRO A 247 -7.72 -18.63 -11.08
N ASP A 248 -8.47 -18.24 -12.11
CA ASP A 248 -9.93 -18.37 -12.15
C ASP A 248 -10.43 -19.80 -11.79
N GLY A 249 -11.03 -19.94 -10.61
CA GLY A 249 -11.57 -21.19 -10.05
C GLY A 249 -10.62 -22.00 -9.15
N ARG A 250 -9.36 -21.57 -8.92
CA ARG A 250 -8.40 -22.28 -8.07
C ARG A 250 -8.63 -21.94 -6.59
N ALA A 251 -8.77 -22.96 -5.76
CA ALA A 251 -8.99 -22.78 -4.33
C ALA A 251 -7.71 -22.47 -3.55
N TRP A 252 -7.86 -21.70 -2.48
CA TRP A 252 -6.87 -21.45 -1.44
C TRP A 252 -7.47 -21.78 -0.07
N THR A 253 -6.66 -22.31 0.86
CA THR A 253 -7.06 -22.58 2.24
C THR A 253 -6.52 -21.50 3.15
N MET A 254 -7.43 -20.75 3.77
CA MET A 254 -7.14 -19.65 4.68
C MET A 254 -6.67 -20.15 6.06
N ASN A 255 -6.16 -19.24 6.89
CA ASN A 255 -5.66 -19.50 8.24
C ASN A 255 -6.71 -20.12 9.17
N ASN A 256 -7.98 -19.84 8.96
CA ASN A 256 -9.09 -20.44 9.70
C ASN A 256 -9.43 -21.89 9.25
N GLY A 257 -8.68 -22.45 8.28
CA GLY A 257 -8.88 -23.78 7.74
C GLY A 257 -9.98 -23.90 6.69
N GLN A 258 -10.67 -22.81 6.34
CA GLN A 258 -11.68 -22.79 5.28
C GLN A 258 -11.02 -22.59 3.92
N SER A 259 -11.54 -23.28 2.90
CA SER A 259 -11.09 -23.12 1.52
C SER A 259 -12.10 -22.36 0.68
N ALA A 260 -11.63 -21.44 -0.16
CA ALA A 260 -12.45 -20.70 -1.11
C ALA A 260 -11.75 -20.58 -2.47
N PRO A 261 -12.49 -20.60 -3.60
CA PRO A 261 -11.93 -20.35 -4.92
C PRO A 261 -11.65 -18.86 -5.15
N ALA A 262 -10.47 -18.55 -5.71
CA ALA A 262 -10.21 -17.26 -6.34
C ALA A 262 -10.89 -17.22 -7.71
N TYR A 263 -11.46 -16.07 -8.07
CA TYR A 263 -12.11 -15.82 -9.34
C TYR A 263 -11.44 -14.70 -10.14
N SER A 264 -10.62 -13.87 -9.48
CA SER A 264 -9.76 -12.83 -10.05
C SER A 264 -10.55 -11.99 -11.05
N SER A 265 -10.26 -12.15 -12.34
CA SER A 265 -10.97 -11.54 -13.46
C SER A 265 -12.51 -11.49 -13.41
N ARG A 266 -13.21 -12.50 -12.84
CA ARG A 266 -14.68 -12.43 -12.74
C ARG A 266 -15.12 -11.50 -11.61
N ALA A 267 -14.50 -11.65 -10.43
CA ALA A 267 -14.79 -10.82 -9.27
C ALA A 267 -14.34 -9.37 -9.52
N MET A 268 -13.14 -9.17 -10.09
CA MET A 268 -12.66 -7.85 -10.50
C MET A 268 -13.62 -7.19 -11.49
N LYS A 269 -14.02 -7.87 -12.56
CA LYS A 269 -14.98 -7.28 -13.51
C LYS A 269 -16.30 -6.91 -12.83
N GLU A 270 -16.82 -7.75 -11.95
CA GLU A 270 -18.05 -7.46 -11.20
C GLU A 270 -17.90 -6.21 -10.33
N SER A 271 -16.85 -6.14 -9.51
CA SER A 271 -16.57 -5.02 -8.63
C SER A 271 -16.25 -3.73 -9.40
N PHE A 272 -15.51 -3.83 -10.49
CA PHE A 272 -15.07 -2.69 -11.31
C PHE A 272 -16.19 -2.17 -12.23
N SER A 273 -17.20 -2.98 -12.53
CA SER A 273 -18.41 -2.56 -13.26
C SER A 273 -19.53 -2.09 -12.32
N SER A 274 -19.30 -2.06 -11.00
CA SER A 274 -20.33 -1.66 -10.05
C SER A 274 -20.64 -0.17 -10.18
N HIS A 275 -21.84 0.22 -9.72
CA HIS A 275 -22.29 1.61 -9.65
C HIS A 275 -22.30 2.37 -10.99
N GLY A 276 -22.49 1.65 -12.10
CA GLY A 276 -22.63 2.26 -13.43
C GLY A 276 -21.30 2.53 -14.14
N ARG A 277 -20.17 2.11 -13.56
CA ARG A 277 -18.84 2.23 -14.17
C ARG A 277 -18.68 1.30 -15.37
N PHE A 278 -17.99 1.80 -16.38
CA PHE A 278 -17.61 1.06 -17.57
C PHE A 278 -16.25 0.39 -17.37
N TYR A 279 -16.26 -0.94 -17.35
CA TYR A 279 -15.03 -1.72 -17.22
C TYR A 279 -14.41 -2.04 -18.58
N GLU A 280 -13.12 -1.72 -18.73
CA GLU A 280 -12.33 -2.01 -19.93
C GLU A 280 -10.95 -2.56 -19.55
N GLY A 281 -10.65 -3.82 -19.89
CA GLY A 281 -9.38 -4.43 -19.56
C GLY A 281 -8.42 -4.47 -20.75
N HIS A 282 -7.13 -4.22 -20.49
CA HIS A 282 -6.09 -4.10 -21.50
C HIS A 282 -4.86 -4.96 -21.17
N VAL A 283 -4.38 -5.70 -22.16
CA VAL A 283 -3.12 -6.48 -22.08
C VAL A 283 -2.10 -6.04 -23.12
N ILE A 284 -2.53 -5.26 -24.12
CA ILE A 284 -1.63 -4.62 -25.07
C ILE A 284 -1.11 -3.32 -24.47
N PHE A 285 0.22 -3.14 -24.47
CA PHE A 285 0.87 -1.99 -23.82
C PHE A 285 0.35 -0.64 -24.31
N GLU A 286 0.31 -0.44 -25.63
CA GLU A 286 -0.12 0.82 -26.23
C GLU A 286 -1.55 1.21 -25.82
N ASN A 287 -2.47 0.24 -25.84
CA ASN A 287 -3.87 0.48 -25.49
C ASN A 287 -4.05 0.75 -24.00
N TRP A 288 -3.31 0.03 -23.14
CA TRP A 288 -3.30 0.30 -21.72
C TRP A 288 -2.75 1.70 -21.43
N LEU A 289 -1.62 2.07 -22.03
CA LEU A 289 -0.99 3.37 -21.82
C LEU A 289 -1.90 4.52 -22.28
N GLU A 290 -2.52 4.37 -23.45
CA GLU A 290 -3.54 5.31 -23.95
C GLU A 290 -4.68 5.47 -22.93
N ARG A 291 -5.23 4.36 -22.43
CA ARG A 291 -6.31 4.38 -21.44
C ARG A 291 -5.90 5.07 -20.13
N MET A 292 -4.71 4.79 -19.60
CA MET A 292 -4.22 5.43 -18.36
C MET A 292 -4.09 6.95 -18.53
N ASN A 293 -3.47 7.40 -19.62
CA ASN A 293 -3.28 8.84 -19.89
C ASN A 293 -4.60 9.56 -20.25
N GLU A 294 -5.54 8.87 -20.90
CA GLU A 294 -6.91 9.36 -21.12
C GLU A 294 -7.71 9.51 -19.82
N GLY A 295 -7.34 8.77 -18.77
CA GLY A 295 -7.99 8.76 -17.47
C GLY A 295 -8.83 7.51 -17.22
N VAL A 296 -8.74 7.02 -15.98
CA VAL A 296 -9.59 5.99 -15.36
C VAL A 296 -9.78 6.33 -13.89
N SER A 297 -10.78 5.77 -13.21
CA SER A 297 -10.92 5.91 -11.75
C SER A 297 -10.06 4.94 -10.96
N ILE A 298 -9.87 3.73 -11.49
CA ILE A 298 -9.07 2.69 -10.85
C ILE A 298 -8.47 1.75 -11.89
N ASN A 299 -7.20 1.41 -11.70
CA ASN A 299 -6.44 0.41 -12.43
C ASN A 299 -6.03 -0.73 -11.50
N TYR A 300 -6.22 -1.98 -11.94
CA TYR A 300 -5.68 -3.15 -11.26
C TYR A 300 -4.79 -4.00 -12.15
N TYR A 301 -3.52 -4.09 -11.78
CA TYR A 301 -2.52 -4.95 -12.40
C TYR A 301 -2.38 -6.27 -11.63
N SER A 302 -2.52 -7.38 -12.33
CA SER A 302 -2.22 -8.73 -11.84
C SER A 302 -1.30 -9.41 -12.83
N GLY A 303 -0.05 -9.64 -12.43
CA GLY A 303 0.95 -10.15 -13.34
C GLY A 303 2.14 -10.80 -12.66
N HIS A 304 3.12 -11.19 -13.46
CA HIS A 304 4.35 -11.70 -12.89
C HIS A 304 5.06 -10.56 -12.18
N GLY A 305 5.57 -10.82 -10.98
CA GLY A 305 6.19 -9.87 -10.08
C GLY A 305 7.33 -9.01 -10.64
N THR A 306 7.83 -9.30 -11.84
CA THR A 306 9.02 -8.69 -12.49
C THR A 306 10.21 -8.37 -11.56
N GLY A 307 10.31 -8.97 -10.37
CA GLY A 307 11.26 -8.55 -9.32
C GLY A 307 11.15 -7.07 -8.96
N GLY A 308 9.98 -6.45 -9.17
CA GLY A 308 9.76 -5.03 -8.94
C GLY A 308 10.27 -4.09 -10.03
N SER A 309 10.67 -4.63 -11.19
CA SER A 309 11.28 -3.83 -12.25
C SER A 309 10.28 -3.04 -13.08
N GLY A 310 9.02 -3.49 -13.20
CA GLY A 310 7.99 -2.82 -13.98
C GLY A 310 6.76 -3.68 -14.26
N VAL A 311 6.10 -3.38 -15.37
CA VAL A 311 4.78 -3.93 -15.72
C VAL A 311 4.89 -4.82 -16.95
N SER A 312 4.23 -5.98 -16.92
CA SER A 312 4.29 -6.97 -18.01
C SER A 312 3.14 -6.80 -19.00
N PHE A 313 3.45 -6.84 -20.30
CA PHE A 313 2.47 -6.60 -21.36
C PHE A 313 2.62 -7.56 -22.54
N GLN A 314 1.58 -7.60 -23.37
CA GLN A 314 1.63 -8.17 -24.70
C GLN A 314 1.91 -7.09 -25.75
N TYR A 315 2.65 -7.49 -26.77
CA TYR A 315 2.81 -6.70 -27.98
C TYR A 315 1.69 -6.99 -28.97
N ARG A 316 1.34 -5.99 -29.79
CA ARG A 316 0.29 -6.14 -30.79
C ARG A 316 0.74 -7.07 -31.90
N ASN A 317 1.95 -6.87 -32.42
CA ASN A 317 2.58 -7.77 -33.38
C ASN A 317 4.10 -7.73 -33.23
N VAL A 318 4.69 -8.88 -32.92
CA VAL A 318 6.13 -8.97 -32.63
C VAL A 318 6.99 -8.75 -33.88
N ALA A 319 6.53 -9.12 -35.07
CA ALA A 319 7.26 -8.90 -36.33
C ALA A 319 7.33 -7.41 -36.69
N GLU A 320 6.30 -6.65 -36.38
CA GLU A 320 6.23 -5.20 -36.63
C GLU A 320 7.10 -4.44 -35.63
N GLU A 321 6.99 -4.78 -34.33
CA GLU A 321 7.67 -4.06 -33.25
C GLU A 321 9.14 -4.51 -33.08
N PHE A 322 9.42 -5.80 -33.29
CA PHE A 322 10.74 -6.41 -33.14
C PHE A 322 11.12 -7.25 -34.37
N PRO A 323 11.34 -6.63 -35.55
CA PRO A 323 11.53 -7.37 -36.81
C PRO A 323 12.73 -8.34 -36.79
N TYR A 324 13.72 -8.07 -35.95
CA TYR A 324 14.96 -8.84 -35.83
C TYR A 324 14.93 -9.90 -34.73
N VAL A 325 13.86 -10.02 -33.94
CA VAL A 325 13.78 -11.06 -32.89
C VAL A 325 13.52 -12.43 -33.52
N GLU A 326 14.10 -13.47 -32.95
CA GLU A 326 13.81 -14.86 -33.27
C GLU A 326 12.99 -15.44 -32.12
N LEU A 327 11.81 -15.98 -32.42
CA LEU A 327 10.97 -16.65 -31.43
C LEU A 327 11.17 -18.16 -31.52
N THR A 328 11.21 -18.86 -30.38
CA THR A 328 11.14 -20.33 -30.34
C THR A 328 9.92 -20.88 -31.10
N HIS A 329 8.83 -20.11 -31.15
CA HIS A 329 7.63 -20.39 -31.94
C HIS A 329 7.45 -19.34 -33.05
N GLU A 330 8.16 -19.49 -34.16
CA GLU A 330 8.14 -18.55 -35.29
C GLU A 330 6.72 -18.17 -35.79
N LYS A 331 5.75 -19.08 -35.67
CA LYS A 331 4.33 -18.82 -36.01
C LYS A 331 3.68 -17.69 -35.21
N LEU A 332 4.23 -17.34 -34.04
CA LEU A 332 3.75 -16.24 -33.20
C LEU A 332 4.40 -14.91 -33.56
N LYS A 333 5.45 -14.91 -34.41
CA LYS A 333 6.21 -13.69 -34.75
C LYS A 333 5.32 -12.72 -35.52
N ASP A 334 4.65 -13.19 -36.55
CA ASP A 334 3.76 -12.39 -37.40
C ASP A 334 2.27 -12.52 -36.98
N PHE A 335 2.01 -12.85 -35.71
CA PHE A 335 0.65 -12.96 -35.20
C PHE A 335 0.21 -11.62 -34.58
N THR A 336 -0.90 -11.08 -35.06
CA THR A 336 -1.52 -9.89 -34.49
C THR A 336 -2.45 -10.26 -33.34
N TRP A 337 -2.07 -9.90 -32.11
CA TRP A 337 -2.86 -10.09 -30.90
C TRP A 337 -4.04 -9.14 -30.83
N TRP A 338 -5.12 -9.59 -30.21
CA TRP A 338 -6.23 -8.69 -29.84
C TRP A 338 -5.98 -8.19 -28.44
N ASP A 339 -6.40 -6.95 -28.22
CA ASP A 339 -6.46 -6.44 -26.87
C ASP A 339 -7.66 -7.04 -26.12
N ALA A 340 -7.45 -7.31 -24.84
CA ALA A 340 -8.40 -8.03 -24.02
C ALA A 340 -8.10 -7.82 -22.53
N TRP A 341 -9.09 -8.12 -21.69
CA TRP A 341 -8.97 -8.08 -20.24
C TRP A 341 -8.13 -9.19 -19.58
N ARG A 342 -7.71 -10.23 -20.32
CA ARG A 342 -6.99 -11.39 -19.80
C ARG A 342 -5.84 -11.71 -20.73
N GLY A 343 -4.65 -11.91 -20.17
CA GLY A 343 -3.45 -12.28 -20.91
C GLY A 343 -3.63 -13.62 -21.62
N TYR A 344 -2.92 -13.76 -22.74
CA TYR A 344 -2.80 -14.99 -23.50
C TYR A 344 -1.55 -15.74 -23.05
N MET A 345 -1.61 -17.07 -23.05
CA MET A 345 -0.45 -17.91 -22.77
C MET A 345 -0.37 -19.06 -23.79
N TYR A 346 0.84 -19.30 -24.30
CA TYR A 346 1.13 -20.34 -25.27
C TYR A 346 2.15 -21.30 -24.67
N ASP A 347 1.66 -22.35 -24.01
CA ASP A 347 2.49 -23.51 -23.74
C ASP A 347 2.28 -24.57 -24.83
N ASP A 348 3.31 -25.40 -25.09
CA ASP A 348 3.29 -26.47 -26.09
C ASP A 348 2.16 -27.50 -25.90
N LYS A 349 1.39 -27.41 -24.80
CA LYS A 349 0.31 -28.33 -24.46
C LYS A 349 -1.06 -27.72 -24.74
N GLN A 350 -1.25 -26.43 -24.50
CA GLN A 350 -2.53 -25.74 -24.63
C GLN A 350 -2.37 -24.23 -24.76
N THR A 351 -2.91 -23.67 -25.85
CA THR A 351 -3.12 -22.23 -25.97
C THR A 351 -4.25 -21.76 -25.06
N LYS A 352 -3.96 -20.80 -24.18
CA LYS A 352 -4.94 -20.10 -23.33
C LYS A 352 -5.22 -18.73 -23.95
N SER A 353 -6.47 -18.51 -24.33
CA SER A 353 -6.97 -17.23 -24.85
C SER A 353 -7.67 -16.42 -23.74
N PRO A 354 -8.05 -15.16 -23.96
CA PRO A 354 -8.77 -14.35 -22.98
C PRO A 354 -10.14 -14.89 -22.58
N ARG A 355 -10.65 -15.90 -23.30
CA ARG A 355 -11.89 -16.61 -22.97
C ARG A 355 -11.64 -17.87 -22.14
N TRP A 356 -10.39 -18.18 -21.82
CA TRP A 356 -10.03 -19.32 -20.98
C TRP A 356 -10.46 -19.08 -19.54
N GLY A 357 -11.42 -19.87 -19.06
CA GLY A 357 -11.97 -19.81 -17.70
C GLY A 357 -11.24 -20.70 -16.70
N GLY A 358 -9.92 -20.60 -16.61
CA GLY A 358 -9.10 -21.40 -15.69
C GLY A 358 -7.82 -20.69 -15.27
N PHE A 359 -6.94 -21.42 -14.59
CA PHE A 359 -5.65 -20.88 -14.14
C PHE A 359 -4.71 -20.56 -15.32
N THR A 360 -4.23 -19.32 -15.36
CA THR A 360 -3.15 -18.87 -16.24
C THR A 360 -2.03 -18.30 -15.39
N TRP A 361 -0.82 -18.78 -15.69
CA TRP A 361 0.42 -18.26 -15.15
C TRP A 361 1.24 -17.73 -16.32
N TYR A 362 1.48 -16.44 -16.31
CA TYR A 362 2.28 -15.74 -17.29
C TYR A 362 3.77 -15.98 -17.00
N ASN A 363 4.50 -16.62 -17.91
CA ASN A 363 5.88 -17.05 -17.69
C ASN A 363 6.84 -16.29 -18.61
N ALA A 364 7.86 -15.63 -18.05
CA ALA A 364 8.85 -14.83 -18.79
C ALA A 364 9.81 -15.68 -19.64
N LYS A 365 9.74 -17.01 -19.51
CA LYS A 365 10.63 -17.90 -20.23
C LYS A 365 10.08 -18.17 -21.63
N GLU A 366 11.00 -18.16 -22.61
CA GLU A 366 10.77 -18.75 -23.92
C GLU A 366 9.99 -20.08 -23.77
N PRO A 367 8.91 -20.25 -24.54
CA PRO A 367 8.57 -19.55 -25.78
C PRO A 367 7.57 -18.37 -25.62
N ASN A 368 7.19 -18.01 -24.39
CA ASN A 368 6.14 -17.04 -24.07
C ASN A 368 6.69 -15.61 -23.98
N LEU A 369 7.26 -15.12 -25.08
CA LEU A 369 7.93 -13.81 -25.07
C LEU A 369 6.92 -12.69 -24.80
N TYR A 370 7.05 -12.14 -23.60
CA TYR A 370 6.49 -10.88 -23.18
C TYR A 370 7.63 -9.97 -22.76
N ASP A 371 7.39 -8.68 -22.82
CA ASP A 371 8.35 -7.69 -22.36
C ASP A 371 7.82 -7.00 -21.12
N ILE A 372 8.77 -6.46 -20.38
CA ILE A 372 8.55 -5.70 -19.17
C ILE A 372 8.89 -4.26 -19.51
N VAL A 373 7.89 -3.39 -19.42
CA VAL A 373 8.17 -1.97 -19.46
C VAL A 373 8.61 -1.59 -18.05
N HIS A 374 9.92 -1.41 -17.89
CA HIS A 374 10.50 -1.02 -16.61
C HIS A 374 9.90 0.30 -16.12
N PHE A 375 9.78 0.47 -14.81
CA PHE A 375 9.20 1.67 -14.21
C PHE A 375 9.90 2.97 -14.66
N LYS A 376 11.22 2.96 -14.86
CA LYS A 376 11.96 4.13 -15.42
C LYS A 376 11.48 4.58 -16.81
N TRP A 377 10.88 3.67 -17.59
CA TRP A 377 10.32 3.96 -18.90
C TRP A 377 8.85 4.34 -18.77
N LEU A 378 8.11 3.71 -17.85
CA LEU A 378 6.76 4.16 -17.50
C LEU A 378 6.76 5.62 -17.06
N ASP A 379 7.70 6.02 -16.20
CA ASP A 379 7.92 7.42 -15.79
C ASP A 379 8.05 8.41 -16.97
N GLN A 380 8.61 7.96 -18.11
CA GLN A 380 8.72 8.81 -19.30
C GLN A 380 7.45 8.84 -20.17
N LEU A 381 6.56 7.88 -19.99
CA LEU A 381 5.41 7.62 -20.86
C LEU A 381 4.08 7.98 -20.21
N LEU A 382 4.00 7.87 -18.89
CA LEU A 382 2.84 8.30 -18.12
C LEU A 382 2.75 9.82 -18.15
N GLU A 383 1.53 10.33 -18.30
CA GLU A 383 1.24 11.75 -18.22
C GLU A 383 0.63 12.05 -16.84
N ASN A 384 -0.46 12.81 -16.79
CA ASN A 384 -1.26 12.97 -15.59
C ASN A 384 -2.22 11.77 -15.46
N LEU A 385 -2.21 11.09 -14.32
CA LEU A 385 -3.08 9.96 -13.99
C LEU A 385 -4.41 10.40 -13.33
N HIS A 386 -4.66 11.70 -13.29
CA HIS A 386 -5.97 12.29 -12.96
C HIS A 386 -6.56 11.83 -11.62
N SER A 387 -5.72 11.66 -10.60
CA SER A 387 -6.15 11.19 -9.27
C SER A 387 -6.80 9.81 -9.27
N GLU A 388 -6.42 8.92 -10.20
CA GLU A 388 -6.89 7.54 -10.16
C GLU A 388 -6.37 6.76 -8.94
N TRP A 389 -6.88 5.55 -8.77
CA TRP A 389 -6.38 4.56 -7.82
C TRP A 389 -5.60 3.45 -8.55
N ASP A 390 -4.40 3.09 -8.09
CA ASP A 390 -3.60 2.02 -8.66
C ASP A 390 -3.42 0.86 -7.70
N MET A 391 -3.68 -0.35 -8.20
CA MET A 391 -3.70 -1.57 -7.40
C MET A 391 -2.83 -2.63 -8.06
N PHE A 392 -1.84 -3.15 -7.35
CA PHE A 392 -0.82 -4.04 -7.90
C PHE A 392 -0.73 -5.36 -7.15
N MET A 393 -1.23 -6.44 -7.78
CA MET A 393 -0.98 -7.81 -7.38
C MET A 393 0.24 -8.35 -8.14
N SER A 394 1.42 -8.13 -7.56
CA SER A 394 2.70 -8.37 -8.21
C SER A 394 3.84 -8.32 -7.20
N CYS A 395 4.70 -9.35 -7.18
CA CYS A 395 5.81 -9.42 -6.23
C CYS A 395 6.68 -8.15 -6.24
N THR A 396 7.01 -7.67 -5.04
CA THR A 396 7.96 -6.59 -4.73
C THR A 396 7.74 -5.22 -5.37
N THR A 397 6.84 -5.07 -6.34
CA THR A 397 6.58 -3.80 -7.06
C THR A 397 6.32 -2.61 -6.14
N ALA A 398 5.66 -2.82 -4.99
CA ALA A 398 5.38 -1.75 -4.03
C ALA A 398 6.59 -1.33 -3.17
N ALA A 399 7.64 -2.16 -3.09
CA ALA A 399 8.88 -1.80 -2.39
C ALA A 399 9.86 -1.00 -3.26
N HIS A 400 9.63 -0.92 -4.58
CA HIS A 400 10.53 -0.26 -5.52
C HIS A 400 9.95 1.07 -6.02
N LEU A 401 10.26 1.44 -7.26
CA LEU A 401 9.91 2.73 -7.86
C LEU A 401 8.43 2.86 -8.23
N GLY A 402 7.69 1.75 -8.33
CA GLY A 402 6.29 1.73 -8.76
C GLY A 402 5.42 2.78 -8.06
N PRO A 403 5.26 2.71 -6.73
CA PRO A 403 4.43 3.68 -6.02
C PRO A 403 4.88 5.13 -6.21
N ILE A 404 6.19 5.39 -6.13
CA ILE A 404 6.70 6.77 -6.23
C ILE A 404 6.36 7.37 -7.60
N ILE A 405 6.61 6.63 -8.68
CA ILE A 405 6.30 7.09 -10.04
C ILE A 405 4.81 7.35 -10.20
N TYR A 406 3.96 6.39 -9.86
CA TYR A 406 2.50 6.57 -10.03
C TYR A 406 1.96 7.74 -9.20
N LEU A 407 2.40 7.86 -7.95
CA LEU A 407 2.00 8.97 -7.08
C LEU A 407 2.52 10.34 -7.59
N GLU A 408 3.70 10.42 -8.19
CA GLU A 408 4.21 11.64 -8.83
C GLU A 408 3.43 12.01 -10.10
N HIS A 409 2.99 11.01 -10.86
CA HIS A 409 2.20 11.19 -12.09
C HIS A 409 0.72 11.50 -11.83
N GLY A 410 0.24 11.47 -10.60
CA GLY A 410 -1.10 11.96 -10.27
C GLY A 410 -2.02 10.95 -9.62
N THR A 411 -1.63 9.69 -9.44
CA THR A 411 -2.40 8.67 -8.69
C THR A 411 -2.69 9.17 -7.27
N ALA A 412 -3.94 9.04 -6.81
CA ALA A 412 -4.36 9.43 -5.46
C ALA A 412 -4.09 8.33 -4.42
N PHE A 413 -4.15 7.06 -4.82
CA PHE A 413 -3.94 5.95 -3.89
C PHE A 413 -3.24 4.79 -4.60
N TYR A 414 -2.21 4.23 -3.97
CA TYR A 414 -1.49 3.05 -4.49
C TYR A 414 -1.55 1.90 -3.49
N TYR A 415 -1.86 0.70 -3.96
CA TYR A 415 -1.73 -0.55 -3.21
C TYR A 415 -0.83 -1.52 -3.94
N GLY A 416 -0.02 -2.28 -3.22
CA GLY A 416 0.59 -3.47 -3.80
C GLY A 416 1.48 -4.27 -2.86
N ASN A 417 2.21 -5.24 -3.40
CA ASN A 417 3.05 -6.14 -2.63
C ASN A 417 4.53 -5.67 -2.62
N ALA A 418 5.10 -5.48 -1.43
CA ALA A 418 6.55 -5.41 -1.20
C ALA A 418 7.19 -6.80 -1.11
N GLY A 419 6.42 -7.78 -0.68
CA GLY A 419 6.83 -9.19 -0.65
C GLY A 419 6.30 -9.97 -1.86
N THR A 420 5.96 -11.24 -1.64
CA THR A 420 5.33 -12.08 -2.67
C THR A 420 3.87 -11.68 -2.91
N GLY A 421 3.45 -11.57 -4.18
CA GLY A 421 2.03 -11.57 -4.58
C GLY A 421 1.65 -12.94 -5.15
N LEU A 422 1.26 -13.89 -4.29
CA LEU A 422 1.11 -15.29 -4.70
C LEU A 422 -0.31 -15.61 -5.21
N SER A 423 -0.44 -16.03 -6.47
CA SER A 423 -1.68 -16.64 -6.95
C SER A 423 -1.82 -18.12 -6.51
N PRO A 424 -2.97 -18.57 -5.97
CA PRO A 424 -4.25 -17.86 -5.89
C PRO A 424 -4.55 -17.14 -4.57
N GLN A 425 -3.64 -17.16 -3.61
CA GLN A 425 -3.89 -16.59 -2.27
C GLN A 425 -4.20 -15.10 -2.35
N GLU A 426 -3.35 -14.34 -3.01
CA GLU A 426 -3.45 -12.89 -3.08
C GLU A 426 -4.64 -12.46 -3.93
N ASP A 427 -4.87 -13.15 -5.05
CA ASP A 427 -6.08 -12.97 -5.85
C ASP A 427 -7.36 -13.16 -5.03
N LEU A 428 -7.42 -14.16 -4.14
CA LEU A 428 -8.58 -14.38 -3.28
C LEU A 428 -8.74 -13.25 -2.25
N LEU A 429 -7.63 -12.74 -1.70
CA LEU A 429 -7.66 -11.59 -0.81
C LEU A 429 -8.21 -10.36 -1.56
N ASP A 430 -7.65 -10.05 -2.74
CA ASP A 430 -8.06 -8.93 -3.59
C ASP A 430 -9.53 -9.03 -4.01
N ASP A 431 -9.99 -10.22 -4.42
CA ASP A 431 -11.40 -10.49 -4.73
C ASP A 431 -12.34 -10.10 -3.58
N GLN A 432 -11.93 -10.35 -2.32
CA GLN A 432 -12.72 -10.09 -1.13
C GLN A 432 -12.73 -8.60 -0.77
N TRP A 433 -11.56 -8.02 -0.53
CA TRP A 433 -11.50 -6.66 0.02
C TRP A 433 -11.84 -5.60 -1.03
N MET A 434 -11.47 -5.80 -2.30
CA MET A 434 -11.83 -4.84 -3.35
C MET A 434 -13.32 -4.88 -3.65
N HIS A 435 -14.00 -6.01 -3.45
CA HIS A 435 -15.45 -6.06 -3.50
C HIS A 435 -16.08 -5.18 -2.41
N ASP A 436 -15.60 -5.30 -1.17
CA ASP A 436 -16.11 -4.45 -0.08
C ASP A 436 -15.83 -2.97 -0.32
N MET A 437 -14.65 -2.63 -0.86
CA MET A 437 -14.32 -1.26 -1.22
C MET A 437 -15.20 -0.72 -2.36
N LEU A 438 -15.30 -1.45 -3.47
CA LEU A 438 -15.91 -0.95 -4.71
C LEU A 438 -17.41 -1.16 -4.80
N VAL A 439 -17.96 -2.16 -4.12
CA VAL A 439 -19.39 -2.49 -4.14
C VAL A 439 -20.05 -1.99 -2.87
N ASN A 440 -19.46 -2.28 -1.69
CA ASN A 440 -20.04 -1.93 -0.40
C ASN A 440 -19.63 -0.54 0.10
N GLY A 441 -18.70 0.14 -0.58
CA GLY A 441 -18.30 1.51 -0.26
C GLY A 441 -17.46 1.63 1.02
N MET A 442 -16.81 0.55 1.44
CA MET A 442 -15.88 0.59 2.57
C MET A 442 -14.59 1.33 2.22
N SER A 443 -13.91 1.89 3.22
CA SER A 443 -12.57 2.43 3.01
C SER A 443 -11.58 1.32 2.68
N ALA A 444 -10.49 1.67 1.98
CA ALA A 444 -9.50 0.70 1.53
C ALA A 444 -8.91 -0.11 2.69
N GLY A 445 -8.43 0.58 3.73
CA GLY A 445 -7.81 -0.05 4.91
C GLY A 445 -8.79 -0.85 5.76
N GLU A 446 -10.02 -0.37 5.92
CA GLU A 446 -11.04 -1.12 6.68
C GLU A 446 -11.46 -2.41 5.93
N ALA A 447 -11.69 -2.31 4.62
CA ALA A 447 -12.01 -3.47 3.79
C ALA A 447 -10.88 -4.51 3.84
N PHE A 448 -9.62 -4.07 3.66
CA PHE A 448 -8.46 -4.95 3.67
C PHE A 448 -8.25 -5.63 5.03
N SER A 449 -8.35 -4.87 6.13
CA SER A 449 -8.13 -5.39 7.49
C SER A 449 -9.13 -6.49 7.89
N ASN A 450 -10.33 -6.53 7.30
CA ASN A 450 -11.30 -7.61 7.55
C ASN A 450 -10.80 -8.99 7.11
N TYR A 451 -9.91 -9.04 6.10
CA TYR A 451 -9.49 -10.29 5.47
C TYR A 451 -8.02 -10.61 5.69
N VAL A 452 -7.14 -9.63 5.92
CA VAL A 452 -5.68 -9.87 5.95
C VAL A 452 -5.26 -11.00 6.91
N TRP A 453 -5.88 -11.10 8.09
CA TRP A 453 -5.56 -12.14 9.08
C TRP A 453 -5.94 -13.56 8.63
N LEU A 454 -6.92 -13.71 7.71
CA LEU A 454 -7.27 -14.99 7.11
C LEU A 454 -6.18 -15.48 6.16
N HIS A 455 -5.38 -14.57 5.63
CA HIS A 455 -4.40 -14.88 4.60
C HIS A 455 -2.96 -14.84 5.11
N GLN A 456 -2.70 -14.00 6.12
CA GLN A 456 -1.36 -13.63 6.55
C GLN A 456 -1.27 -13.40 8.05
N ARG A 457 -0.04 -13.21 8.55
CA ARG A 457 0.25 -12.96 9.96
C ARG A 457 -0.34 -11.64 10.42
N ASP A 458 -1.14 -11.65 11.47
CA ASP A 458 -1.70 -10.45 12.07
C ASP A 458 -0.94 -10.02 13.34
N TYR A 459 -0.01 -9.09 13.18
CA TYR A 459 0.82 -8.60 14.29
C TYR A 459 0.05 -7.74 15.30
N THR A 460 -1.12 -7.23 14.91
CA THR A 460 -1.95 -6.36 15.76
C THR A 460 -2.61 -7.14 16.89
N THR A 461 -2.98 -8.40 16.62
CA THR A 461 -3.54 -9.31 17.64
C THR A 461 -2.52 -10.30 18.18
N GLY A 462 -1.55 -10.70 17.36
CA GLY A 462 -0.64 -11.81 17.68
C GLY A 462 -1.36 -13.15 17.82
N ASP A 463 -2.60 -13.28 17.33
CA ASP A 463 -3.42 -14.48 17.48
C ASP A 463 -2.72 -15.69 16.83
N PRO A 464 -2.65 -16.85 17.50
CA PRO A 464 -2.00 -18.04 16.96
C PRO A 464 -2.56 -18.51 15.61
N THR A 465 -3.85 -18.33 15.34
CA THR A 465 -4.50 -18.70 14.07
C THR A 465 -3.90 -17.90 12.92
N ALA A 466 -3.77 -16.58 13.09
CA ALA A 466 -3.16 -15.73 12.06
C ALA A 466 -1.63 -15.91 12.01
N MET A 467 -0.96 -16.07 13.15
CA MET A 467 0.50 -16.21 13.22
C MET A 467 1.02 -17.49 12.58
N TYR A 468 0.33 -18.61 12.78
CA TYR A 468 0.80 -19.95 12.41
C TYR A 468 -0.17 -20.72 11.51
N GLY A 469 -1.24 -20.06 11.05
CA GLY A 469 -2.17 -20.63 10.10
C GLY A 469 -1.47 -21.01 8.79
N GLY A 470 -2.02 -22.03 8.12
CA GLY A 470 -1.40 -22.60 6.93
C GLY A 470 -1.19 -21.62 5.78
N SER A 471 -2.03 -20.57 5.67
CA SER A 471 -1.86 -19.53 4.65
C SER A 471 -0.63 -18.67 4.96
N SER A 472 -0.52 -18.16 6.19
CA SER A 472 0.59 -17.32 6.66
C SER A 472 1.98 -17.92 6.51
N LEU A 473 2.07 -19.26 6.51
CA LEU A 473 3.32 -20.00 6.41
C LEU A 473 3.72 -20.34 4.97
N GLN A 474 2.78 -20.30 4.03
CA GLN A 474 3.03 -20.61 2.62
C GLN A 474 3.44 -19.38 1.81
N VAL A 475 3.23 -18.19 2.36
CA VAL A 475 3.37 -16.94 1.63
C VAL A 475 4.13 -15.90 2.45
N THR A 476 4.80 -14.98 1.78
CA THR A 476 5.65 -13.93 2.36
C THR A 476 5.21 -12.57 1.82
N ASN A 477 3.92 -12.30 1.93
CA ASN A 477 3.35 -11.08 1.41
C ASN A 477 3.54 -9.94 2.42
N GLN A 478 3.76 -8.76 1.87
CA GLN A 478 3.77 -7.50 2.59
C GLN A 478 2.96 -6.53 1.74
N GLN A 479 1.69 -6.34 2.07
CA GLN A 479 0.85 -5.38 1.38
C GLN A 479 1.08 -4.00 1.96
N LEU A 480 1.19 -3.05 1.05
CA LEU A 480 1.44 -1.66 1.34
C LEU A 480 0.30 -0.84 0.75
N MET A 481 -0.12 0.17 1.49
CA MET A 481 -1.04 1.20 1.05
C MET A 481 -0.29 2.52 1.12
N PHE A 482 -0.21 3.22 -0.01
CA PHE A 482 0.35 4.55 -0.08
C PHE A 482 -0.75 5.55 -0.42
N GLY A 483 -0.94 6.54 0.45
CA GLY A 483 -2.14 7.37 0.55
C GLY A 483 -2.87 7.13 1.87
N ASP A 484 -3.91 7.91 2.13
CA ASP A 484 -4.78 7.77 3.29
C ASP A 484 -5.61 6.46 3.22
N PRO A 485 -5.43 5.51 4.15
CA PRO A 485 -6.12 4.23 4.11
C PRO A 485 -7.62 4.34 4.43
N THR A 486 -8.12 5.50 4.88
CA THR A 486 -9.56 5.72 5.11
C THR A 486 -10.31 6.16 3.86
N MET A 487 -9.59 6.46 2.77
CA MET A 487 -10.23 6.87 1.54
C MET A 487 -11.16 5.77 1.02
N THR A 488 -12.25 6.22 0.39
CA THR A 488 -13.16 5.37 -0.38
C THR A 488 -12.94 5.67 -1.85
N CYS A 489 -12.92 4.65 -2.71
CA CYS A 489 -12.70 4.84 -4.15
C CYS A 489 -13.91 5.51 -4.83
N TYR A 490 -15.12 5.26 -4.30
CA TYR A 490 -16.37 5.77 -4.84
C TYR A 490 -17.44 5.85 -3.74
N SER A 491 -18.29 6.88 -3.82
CA SER A 491 -19.57 6.93 -3.10
C SER A 491 -20.68 7.43 -4.02
N PRO A 492 -21.85 6.77 -4.06
CA PRO A 492 -23.00 7.25 -4.82
C PRO A 492 -23.61 8.55 -4.24
N GLU A 493 -23.20 8.96 -3.05
CA GLU A 493 -23.65 10.19 -2.40
C GLU A 493 -22.80 11.41 -2.79
N TRP A 494 -21.64 11.21 -3.41
CA TRP A 494 -20.83 12.31 -3.88
C TRP A 494 -21.57 13.09 -4.97
N THR A 495 -21.37 14.40 -4.95
CA THR A 495 -21.95 15.32 -5.92
C THR A 495 -20.83 16.15 -6.51
N GLU A 496 -20.88 16.34 -7.83
CA GLU A 496 -19.90 17.17 -8.53
C GLU A 496 -19.90 18.58 -7.93
N PRO A 497 -18.76 19.05 -7.37
CA PRO A 497 -18.68 20.37 -6.80
C PRO A 497 -18.99 21.44 -7.85
N THR A 498 -19.75 22.47 -7.48
CA THR A 498 -19.96 23.63 -8.36
C THR A 498 -18.65 24.44 -8.43
N PRO A 499 -18.08 24.69 -9.62
CA PRO A 499 -16.87 25.49 -9.74
C PRO A 499 -17.08 26.89 -9.15
N ILE A 500 -16.17 27.33 -8.29
CA ILE A 500 -16.13 28.73 -7.85
C ILE A 500 -15.67 29.56 -9.04
N THR A 501 -16.47 30.53 -9.48
CA THR A 501 -16.08 31.41 -10.58
C THR A 501 -14.84 32.23 -10.15
N PRO A 502 -13.76 32.28 -10.98
CA PRO A 502 -12.51 32.95 -10.63
C PRO A 502 -12.65 34.41 -10.21
#